data_AF-A0A0F9XVV8-F1
#
_entry.id   AF-A0A0F9XVV8-F1
#
_cell.length_a   1.000
_cell.length_b   1.000
_cell.length_c   1.000
_cell.angle_alpha   90.00
_cell.angle_beta   90.00
_cell.angle_gamma   90.00
#
_symmetry.space_group_name_H-M   'P 1'
#
loop_
_entity.id
_entity.type
_entity.pdbx_description
1 polymer ?
#
loop_
_entity_poly.entity_id
_entity_poly.type
_entity_poly.pdbx_seq_one_letter_code
_entity_poly.pdbx_strand_id
1 'polypeptide(L)'
;MRRDDFSRRLMQEKSLSPSDLILPVFVLEGENQREAVVSMPGVERLSIDLLIEQAREAYTLGIPALALFPVVGAEQKSELAEEAYSASGLVQRSVRALKEALPELGIITDVALDPYTSHGQDGILDEHGYVQNDRTVETLLKQALSHAEAGADVVAPSDMMDGRIGAIRQVLEQENLHNVRIMAYSAKYASHYYGPFRDAVGSAANLGKADKRTYQMDPANSDEALHEVAMDIAEGADMVMVKPGMPYLDVVRRVKNELKVPTFAYQVSGEYAMHRAAFDNGWLEAEPVILESLMCFKRAGADGILTYFALDAARLLKQR
;
A
#
# COMPACT_ATOMS: atom_id res chain seq x y z
N MET A 1 18.64 28.74 -17.65
CA MET A 1 18.08 27.51 -17.03
C MET A 1 18.11 27.55 -15.52
N ARG A 2 19.27 27.69 -14.86
CA ARG A 2 19.38 27.50 -13.39
C ARG A 2 19.57 28.80 -12.58
N ARG A 3 19.65 29.98 -13.21
CA ARG A 3 20.00 31.24 -12.56
C ARG A 3 18.86 31.82 -11.72
N ASP A 4 17.65 31.86 -12.30
CA ASP A 4 16.48 32.54 -11.73
C ASP A 4 15.33 31.56 -11.50
N ASP A 5 14.51 31.81 -10.47
CA ASP A 5 13.36 30.97 -10.12
C ASP A 5 12.40 30.77 -11.30
N PHE A 6 11.97 31.85 -11.95
CA PHE A 6 11.05 31.78 -13.09
C PHE A 6 11.61 30.87 -14.21
N SER A 7 12.93 30.92 -14.44
CA SER A 7 13.58 30.12 -15.48
C SER A 7 13.65 28.64 -15.12
N ARG A 8 13.73 28.31 -13.82
CA ARG A 8 13.65 26.92 -13.34
C ARG A 8 12.23 26.39 -13.48
N ARG A 9 11.22 27.18 -13.08
CA ARG A 9 9.79 26.83 -13.20
C ARG A 9 9.38 26.59 -14.65
N LEU A 10 9.84 27.41 -15.60
CA LEU A 10 9.56 27.23 -17.02
C LEU A 10 10.13 25.93 -17.61
N MET A 11 11.23 25.41 -17.06
CA MET A 11 11.96 24.25 -17.59
C MET A 11 11.78 22.99 -16.72
N GLN A 12 10.92 23.05 -15.70
CA GLN A 12 10.66 21.93 -14.81
C GLN A 12 9.82 20.86 -15.50
N GLU A 13 10.31 19.62 -15.53
CA GLU A 13 9.66 18.53 -16.25
C GLU A 13 8.51 17.86 -15.48
N LYS A 14 8.51 17.97 -14.15
CA LYS A 14 7.56 17.29 -13.26
C LYS A 14 7.12 18.18 -12.12
N SER A 15 5.85 18.09 -11.77
CA SER A 15 5.27 18.70 -10.57
C SER A 15 4.74 17.61 -9.64
N LEU A 16 4.58 17.97 -8.36
CA LEU A 16 3.93 17.16 -7.35
C LEU A 16 2.72 17.93 -6.83
N SER A 17 1.61 17.23 -6.61
CA SER A 17 0.35 17.74 -6.10
C SER A 17 -0.22 16.79 -5.03
N PRO A 18 -1.12 17.26 -4.15
CA PRO A 18 -1.81 16.37 -3.21
C PRO A 18 -2.55 15.20 -3.89
N SER A 19 -3.00 15.38 -5.14
CA SER A 19 -3.65 14.33 -5.95
C SER A 19 -2.73 13.18 -6.35
N ASP A 20 -1.42 13.33 -6.18
CA ASP A 20 -0.44 12.26 -6.40
C ASP A 20 -0.24 11.37 -5.16
N LEU A 21 -0.86 11.71 -4.02
CA LEU A 21 -0.57 11.09 -2.73
C LEU A 21 -1.68 10.10 -2.34
N ILE A 22 -1.29 8.96 -1.80
CA ILE A 22 -2.18 8.02 -1.12
C ILE A 22 -1.63 7.86 0.29
N LEU A 23 -2.49 8.01 1.30
CA LEU A 23 -2.09 7.89 2.70
C LEU A 23 -2.35 6.46 3.20
N PRO A 24 -1.30 5.67 3.50
CA PRO A 24 -1.46 4.41 4.22
C PRO A 24 -1.84 4.69 5.68
N VAL A 25 -2.81 3.94 6.20
CA VAL A 25 -3.32 4.09 7.57
C VAL A 25 -3.41 2.74 8.26
N PHE A 26 -3.10 2.71 9.55
CA PHE A 26 -3.24 1.52 10.38
C PHE A 26 -4.50 1.62 11.22
N VAL A 27 -5.39 0.63 11.09
CA VAL A 27 -6.65 0.61 11.83
C VAL A 27 -6.64 -0.50 12.88
N LEU A 28 -7.11 -0.21 14.09
CA LEU A 28 -7.23 -1.16 15.19
C LEU A 28 -8.65 -1.19 15.78
N GLU A 29 -8.90 -2.18 16.62
CA GLU A 29 -10.19 -2.38 17.29
C GLU A 29 -10.48 -1.35 18.38
N GLY A 30 -11.75 -1.28 18.80
CA GLY A 30 -12.21 -0.43 19.89
C GLY A 30 -12.69 0.95 19.46
N GLU A 31 -12.75 1.86 20.42
CA GLU A 31 -13.24 3.24 20.27
C GLU A 31 -12.28 4.20 20.99
N ASN A 32 -12.01 5.34 20.38
CA ASN A 32 -11.11 6.38 20.88
C ASN A 32 -9.71 5.83 21.24
N GLN A 33 -9.21 4.89 20.44
CA GLN A 33 -7.92 4.23 20.62
C GLN A 33 -6.88 4.81 19.66
N ARG A 34 -5.69 5.06 20.20
CA ARG A 34 -4.54 5.62 19.48
C ARG A 34 -3.27 4.99 20.02
N GLU A 35 -2.51 4.35 19.15
CA GLU A 35 -1.24 3.72 19.51
C GLU A 35 -0.11 4.22 18.61
N ALA A 36 0.96 4.74 19.20
CA ALA A 36 2.14 5.15 18.44
C ALA A 36 2.90 3.92 17.90
N VAL A 37 3.35 3.99 16.64
CA VAL A 37 4.26 3.01 16.06
C VAL A 37 5.69 3.47 16.33
N VAL A 38 6.38 2.87 17.30
CA VAL A 38 7.71 3.32 17.76
C VAL A 38 8.74 3.37 16.63
N SER A 39 8.75 2.38 15.73
CA SER A 39 9.67 2.34 14.59
C SER A 39 9.29 3.27 13.43
N MET A 40 8.16 3.99 13.55
CA MET A 40 7.67 4.98 12.58
C MET A 40 7.23 6.26 13.31
N PRO A 41 8.16 7.09 13.81
CA PRO A 41 7.83 8.30 14.56
C PRO A 41 6.82 9.18 13.82
N GLY A 42 5.73 9.58 14.49
CA GLY A 42 4.65 10.38 13.91
C GLY A 42 3.53 9.57 13.24
N VAL A 43 3.67 8.25 13.11
CA VAL A 43 2.62 7.35 12.62
C VAL A 43 1.95 6.62 13.78
N GLU A 44 0.63 6.50 13.69
CA GLU A 44 -0.21 5.90 14.73
C GLU A 44 -1.16 4.86 14.13
N ARG A 45 -1.56 3.91 14.96
CA ARG A 45 -2.71 3.03 14.74
C ARG A 45 -3.92 3.69 15.38
N LEU A 46 -5.05 3.72 14.68
CA LEU A 46 -6.25 4.42 15.10
C LEU A 46 -7.45 3.48 15.13
N SER A 47 -8.35 3.65 16.10
CA SER A 47 -9.70 3.08 15.99
C SER A 47 -10.49 3.76 14.87
N ILE A 48 -11.56 3.10 14.40
CA ILE A 48 -12.35 3.55 13.24
C ILE A 48 -12.87 4.99 13.40
N ASP A 49 -13.29 5.38 14.60
CA ASP A 49 -13.78 6.73 14.90
C ASP A 49 -12.69 7.80 14.68
N LEU A 50 -11.47 7.57 15.17
CA LEU A 50 -10.34 8.48 14.97
C LEU A 50 -9.77 8.41 13.55
N LEU A 51 -9.86 7.25 12.90
CA LEU A 51 -9.50 7.11 11.48
C LEU A 51 -10.38 8.00 10.59
N ILE A 52 -11.67 8.12 10.89
CA ILE A 52 -12.58 9.02 10.16
C ILE A 52 -12.11 10.48 10.32
N GLU A 53 -11.67 10.91 11.49
CA GLU A 53 -11.14 12.26 11.70
C GLU A 53 -9.90 12.52 10.83
N GLN A 54 -8.95 11.57 10.82
CA GLN A 54 -7.75 11.66 9.97
C GLN A 54 -8.11 11.64 8.47
N ALA A 55 -9.12 10.86 8.08
CA ALA A 55 -9.61 10.82 6.71
C ALA A 55 -10.21 12.17 6.27
N ARG A 56 -10.92 12.87 7.17
CA ARG A 56 -11.44 14.23 6.90
C ARG A 56 -10.31 15.23 6.69
N GLU A 57 -9.25 15.12 7.48
CA GLU A 57 -8.06 15.95 7.29
C GLU A 57 -7.41 15.67 5.93
N ALA A 58 -7.14 14.40 5.62
CA ALA A 58 -6.53 13.98 4.35
C ALA A 58 -7.33 14.50 3.15
N TYR A 59 -8.66 14.29 3.17
CA TYR A 59 -9.56 14.77 2.13
C TYR A 59 -9.53 16.30 1.99
N THR A 60 -9.58 17.03 3.12
CA THR A 60 -9.48 18.50 3.13
C THR A 60 -8.15 18.98 2.54
N LEU A 61 -7.06 18.23 2.75
CA LEU A 61 -5.75 18.50 2.18
C LEU A 61 -5.64 18.17 0.68
N GLY A 62 -6.66 17.53 0.11
CA GLY A 62 -6.69 17.15 -1.31
C GLY A 62 -6.06 15.78 -1.60
N ILE A 63 -5.83 14.96 -0.57
CA ILE A 63 -5.36 13.59 -0.72
C ILE A 63 -6.55 12.74 -1.22
N PRO A 64 -6.46 12.10 -2.40
CA PRO A 64 -7.60 11.46 -3.05
C PRO A 64 -7.99 10.12 -2.43
N ALA A 65 -7.07 9.42 -1.75
CA ALA A 65 -7.35 8.08 -1.26
C ALA A 65 -6.54 7.68 -0.01
N LEU A 66 -7.10 6.74 0.75
CA LEU A 66 -6.44 6.04 1.84
C LEU A 66 -6.19 4.57 1.47
N ALA A 67 -5.08 4.02 1.94
CA ALA A 67 -4.80 2.58 1.88
C ALA A 67 -4.89 1.99 3.30
N LEU A 68 -5.86 1.10 3.52
CA LEU A 68 -6.16 0.55 4.83
C LEU A 68 -5.31 -0.68 5.14
N PHE A 69 -4.68 -0.69 6.31
CA PHE A 69 -3.96 -1.84 6.84
C PHE A 69 -4.48 -2.18 8.25
N PRO A 70 -5.09 -3.36 8.46
CA PRO A 70 -5.63 -3.74 9.76
C PRO A 70 -4.55 -4.20 10.72
N VAL A 71 -4.73 -3.90 12.00
CA VAL A 71 -3.98 -4.45 13.12
C VAL A 71 -4.86 -5.50 13.78
N VAL A 72 -4.72 -6.75 13.33
CA VAL A 72 -5.56 -7.88 13.75
C VAL A 72 -5.01 -8.49 15.04
N GLY A 73 -5.90 -8.69 16.03
CA GLY A 73 -5.57 -9.30 17.32
C GLY A 73 -5.14 -10.76 17.17
N ALA A 74 -4.29 -11.26 18.06
CA ALA A 74 -3.75 -12.62 17.97
C ALA A 74 -4.83 -13.70 18.02
N GLU A 75 -5.93 -13.45 18.74
CA GLU A 75 -7.10 -14.31 18.88
C GLU A 75 -7.93 -14.44 17.58
N GLN A 76 -7.76 -13.50 16.65
CA GLN A 76 -8.42 -13.51 15.34
C GLN A 76 -7.50 -14.09 14.25
N LYS A 77 -6.26 -14.43 14.58
CA LYS A 77 -5.32 -15.05 13.64
C LYS A 77 -5.45 -16.56 13.63
N SER A 78 -5.41 -17.16 12.45
CA SER A 78 -5.53 -18.60 12.25
C SER A 78 -4.58 -19.08 11.15
N GLU A 79 -4.47 -20.39 10.93
CA GLU A 79 -3.66 -20.92 9.81
C GLU A 79 -4.33 -20.68 8.45
N LEU A 80 -5.65 -20.50 8.43
CA LEU A 80 -6.44 -20.38 7.20
C LEU A 80 -6.94 -18.95 6.92
N ALA A 81 -6.60 -18.00 7.79
CA ALA A 81 -6.92 -16.58 7.66
C ALA A 81 -8.41 -16.28 7.48
N GLU A 82 -9.30 -16.99 8.17
CA GLU A 82 -10.75 -16.83 7.98
C GLU A 82 -11.25 -15.40 8.29
N GLU A 83 -10.56 -14.68 9.20
CA GLU A 83 -10.89 -13.30 9.52
C GLU A 83 -10.68 -12.33 8.33
N ALA A 84 -9.85 -12.69 7.35
CA ALA A 84 -9.58 -11.87 6.16
C ALA A 84 -10.86 -11.56 5.37
N TYR A 85 -11.83 -12.48 5.35
CA TYR A 85 -13.09 -12.36 4.63
C TYR A 85 -14.31 -12.29 5.55
N SER A 86 -14.10 -12.03 6.84
CA SER A 86 -15.20 -11.82 7.80
C SER A 86 -16.00 -10.58 7.42
N ALA A 87 -17.31 -10.71 7.18
CA ALA A 87 -18.17 -9.56 6.87
C ALA A 87 -18.17 -8.50 7.99
N SER A 88 -17.93 -8.93 9.24
CA SER A 88 -17.75 -8.09 10.43
C SER A 88 -16.29 -7.73 10.73
N GLY A 89 -15.36 -8.13 9.87
CA GLY A 89 -13.94 -7.89 10.01
C GLY A 89 -13.58 -6.40 10.03
N LEU A 90 -12.40 -6.11 10.57
CA LEU A 90 -11.98 -4.74 10.84
C LEU A 90 -11.89 -3.89 9.56
N VAL A 91 -11.38 -4.45 8.45
CA VAL A 91 -11.30 -3.74 7.16
C VAL A 91 -12.69 -3.45 6.63
N GLN A 92 -13.58 -4.44 6.59
CA GLN A 92 -14.94 -4.33 6.08
C GLN A 92 -15.75 -3.28 6.87
N ARG A 93 -15.63 -3.27 8.20
CA ARG A 93 -16.25 -2.23 9.04
C ARG A 93 -15.66 -0.85 8.79
N SER A 94 -14.33 -0.76 8.64
CA SER A 94 -13.64 0.51 8.36
C SER A 94 -14.05 1.10 7.02
N VAL A 95 -14.14 0.28 5.97
CA VAL A 95 -14.60 0.68 4.64
C VAL A 95 -16.01 1.26 4.72
N ARG A 96 -16.97 0.53 5.31
CA ARG A 96 -18.36 1.01 5.43
C ARG A 96 -18.44 2.35 6.16
N ALA A 97 -17.75 2.47 7.29
CA ALA A 97 -17.75 3.68 8.10
C ALA A 97 -17.12 4.87 7.36
N LEU A 98 -16.02 4.65 6.64
CA LEU A 98 -15.37 5.69 5.83
C LEU A 98 -16.21 6.11 4.63
N LYS A 99 -16.84 5.17 3.92
CA LYS A 99 -17.73 5.48 2.79
C LYS A 99 -18.99 6.22 3.24
N GLU A 100 -19.53 5.90 4.41
CA GLU A 100 -20.64 6.66 5.01
C GLU A 100 -20.20 8.10 5.37
N ALA A 101 -19.01 8.25 5.96
CA ALA A 101 -18.51 9.53 6.42
C ALA A 101 -18.00 10.45 5.30
N LEU A 102 -17.41 9.89 4.25
CA LEU A 102 -16.69 10.55 3.15
C LEU A 102 -16.87 9.77 1.82
N PRO A 103 -18.05 9.83 1.18
CA PRO A 103 -18.33 9.03 -0.02
C PRO A 103 -17.37 9.25 -1.20
N GLU A 104 -16.82 10.45 -1.33
CA GLU A 104 -15.91 10.85 -2.42
C GLU A 104 -14.44 10.48 -2.16
N LEU A 105 -14.09 10.10 -0.93
CA LEU A 105 -12.73 9.65 -0.62
C LEU A 105 -12.55 8.22 -1.14
N GLY A 106 -11.49 8.01 -1.93
CA GLY A 106 -11.14 6.68 -2.43
C GLY A 106 -10.63 5.78 -1.32
N ILE A 107 -11.22 4.60 -1.18
CA ILE A 107 -10.78 3.60 -0.20
C ILE A 107 -10.11 2.42 -0.90
N ILE A 108 -8.80 2.27 -0.63
CA ILE A 108 -7.98 1.17 -1.12
C ILE A 108 -7.82 0.17 0.02
N THR A 109 -8.20 -1.08 -0.23
CA THR A 109 -8.03 -2.17 0.74
C THR A 109 -6.90 -3.09 0.32
N ASP A 110 -6.06 -3.48 1.28
CA ASP A 110 -5.03 -4.50 1.07
C ASP A 110 -5.67 -5.89 0.99
N VAL A 111 -5.30 -6.68 -0.03
CA VAL A 111 -5.72 -8.08 -0.17
C VAL A 111 -4.48 -8.95 -0.03
N ALA A 112 -4.27 -9.45 1.19
CA ALA A 112 -3.18 -10.33 1.60
C ALA A 112 -3.55 -11.00 2.92
N LEU A 113 -2.96 -12.17 3.21
CA LEU A 113 -3.31 -12.95 4.40
C LEU A 113 -2.35 -12.72 5.58
N ASP A 114 -1.24 -12.00 5.42
CA ASP A 114 -0.23 -11.85 6.48
C ASP A 114 -0.70 -11.17 7.78
N PRO A 115 -1.69 -10.25 7.77
CA PRO A 115 -2.25 -9.73 9.02
C PRO A 115 -3.07 -10.77 9.78
N TYR A 116 -3.61 -11.77 9.07
CA TYR A 116 -4.62 -12.72 9.55
C TYR A 116 -4.06 -14.11 9.81
N THR A 117 -2.86 -14.42 9.31
CA THR A 117 -2.23 -15.72 9.54
C THR A 117 -1.48 -15.77 10.86
N SER A 118 -1.59 -16.90 11.58
CA SER A 118 -0.84 -17.15 12.81
C SER A 118 0.68 -17.17 12.60
N HIS A 119 1.13 -17.50 11.38
CA HIS A 119 2.53 -17.59 10.96
C HIS A 119 3.03 -16.36 10.16
N GLY A 120 2.18 -15.38 9.86
CA GLY A 120 2.59 -14.09 9.24
C GLY A 120 3.06 -14.16 7.78
N GLN A 121 2.76 -15.25 7.06
CA GLN A 121 3.01 -15.37 5.62
C GLN A 121 1.80 -14.83 4.85
N ASP A 122 2.02 -14.38 3.61
CA ASP A 122 0.97 -13.76 2.78
C ASP A 122 -0.07 -14.79 2.28
N GLY A 123 0.17 -16.10 2.51
CA GLY A 123 -0.68 -17.20 2.06
C GLY A 123 -0.69 -18.44 2.96
N ILE A 124 -1.41 -19.47 2.52
CA ILE A 124 -1.68 -20.72 3.26
C ILE A 124 -0.50 -21.68 3.14
N LEU A 125 -0.04 -22.24 4.26
CA LEU A 125 1.09 -23.16 4.28
C LEU A 125 0.68 -24.62 4.03
N ASP A 126 1.57 -25.38 3.36
CA ASP A 126 1.53 -26.84 3.35
C ASP A 126 2.25 -27.44 4.57
N GLU A 127 2.29 -28.78 4.63
CA GLU A 127 2.97 -29.54 5.69
C GLU A 127 4.49 -29.34 5.76
N HIS A 128 5.09 -28.74 4.72
CA HIS A 128 6.51 -28.42 4.64
C HIS A 128 6.81 -26.93 4.90
N GLY A 129 5.78 -26.12 5.15
CA GLY A 129 5.91 -24.68 5.35
C GLY A 129 6.07 -23.87 4.07
N TYR A 130 5.73 -24.44 2.91
CA TYR A 130 5.65 -23.72 1.64
C TYR A 130 4.29 -23.05 1.47
N VAL A 131 4.28 -21.82 0.95
CA VAL A 131 3.04 -21.07 0.69
C VAL A 131 2.38 -21.62 -0.57
N GLN A 132 1.24 -22.29 -0.42
CA GLN A 132 0.48 -22.91 -1.50
C GLN A 132 -0.23 -21.85 -2.35
N ASN A 133 0.22 -21.66 -3.59
CA ASN A 133 -0.29 -20.63 -4.51
C ASN A 133 -1.82 -20.66 -4.67
N ASP A 134 -2.35 -21.69 -5.31
CA ASP A 134 -3.76 -21.72 -5.72
C ASP A 134 -4.71 -21.73 -4.52
N ARG A 135 -4.34 -22.45 -3.46
CA ARG A 135 -5.10 -22.47 -2.20
C ARG A 135 -5.13 -21.10 -1.52
N THR A 136 -4.04 -20.34 -1.63
CA THR A 136 -4.01 -18.96 -1.14
C THR A 136 -4.93 -18.08 -1.98
N VAL A 137 -4.87 -18.20 -3.32
CA VAL A 137 -5.73 -17.46 -4.23
C VAL A 137 -7.22 -17.70 -3.90
N GLU A 138 -7.65 -18.93 -3.64
CA GLU A 138 -9.03 -19.24 -3.22
C GLU A 138 -9.50 -18.42 -1.99
N THR A 139 -8.62 -18.16 -1.03
CA THR A 139 -8.94 -17.33 0.14
C THR A 139 -8.89 -15.84 -0.19
N LEU A 140 -7.93 -15.39 -1.00
CA LEU A 140 -7.82 -14.00 -1.46
C LEU A 140 -9.05 -13.57 -2.27
N LEU A 141 -9.66 -14.47 -3.05
CA LEU A 141 -10.93 -14.20 -3.74
C LEU A 141 -12.04 -13.81 -2.77
N LYS A 142 -12.19 -14.56 -1.67
CA LYS A 142 -13.19 -14.28 -0.63
C LYS A 142 -12.91 -12.94 0.04
N GLN A 143 -11.64 -12.64 0.32
CA GLN A 143 -11.24 -11.37 0.93
C GLN A 143 -11.57 -10.20 0.00
N ALA A 144 -11.11 -10.24 -1.26
CA ALA A 144 -11.35 -9.20 -2.25
C ALA A 144 -12.86 -8.96 -2.46
N LEU A 145 -13.66 -10.03 -2.56
CA LEU A 145 -15.10 -9.93 -2.67
C LEU A 145 -15.71 -9.25 -1.44
N SER A 146 -15.34 -9.67 -0.23
CA SER A 146 -15.87 -9.07 1.01
C SER A 146 -15.51 -7.58 1.16
N HIS A 147 -14.35 -7.16 0.67
CA HIS A 147 -13.94 -5.75 0.65
C HIS A 147 -14.77 -4.95 -0.36
N ALA A 148 -14.98 -5.51 -1.54
CA ALA A 148 -15.81 -4.92 -2.58
C ALA A 148 -17.27 -4.77 -2.14
N GLU A 149 -17.86 -5.80 -1.53
CA GLU A 149 -19.20 -5.78 -0.94
C GLU A 149 -19.34 -4.74 0.20
N ALA A 150 -18.25 -4.50 0.96
CA ALA A 150 -18.21 -3.45 1.96
C ALA A 150 -18.19 -2.02 1.37
N GLY A 151 -17.93 -1.89 0.06
CA GLY A 151 -17.90 -0.62 -0.67
C GLY A 151 -16.49 -0.10 -0.97
N ALA A 152 -15.47 -0.95 -0.96
CA ALA A 152 -14.12 -0.54 -1.32
C ALA A 152 -14.07 -0.09 -2.80
N ASP A 153 -13.39 1.03 -3.04
CA ASP A 153 -13.21 1.58 -4.38
C ASP A 153 -12.17 0.80 -5.19
N VAL A 154 -11.13 0.36 -4.47
CA VAL A 154 -9.98 -0.35 -5.01
C VAL A 154 -9.63 -1.51 -4.07
N VAL A 155 -9.45 -2.70 -4.64
CA VAL A 155 -8.78 -3.81 -3.98
C VAL A 155 -7.34 -3.86 -4.47
N ALA A 156 -6.38 -4.04 -3.56
CA ALA A 156 -4.96 -3.99 -3.88
C ALA A 156 -4.27 -5.28 -3.43
N PRO A 157 -4.29 -6.35 -4.25
CA PRO A 157 -3.66 -7.63 -3.94
C PRO A 157 -2.15 -7.46 -3.79
N SER A 158 -1.67 -7.68 -2.56
CA SER A 158 -0.27 -7.50 -2.19
C SER A 158 0.48 -8.80 -1.92
N ASP A 159 -0.19 -9.93 -2.08
CA ASP A 159 0.24 -11.29 -1.75
C ASP A 159 1.37 -11.87 -2.62
N MET A 160 1.50 -11.42 -3.88
CA MET A 160 2.44 -11.95 -4.89
C MET A 160 2.23 -13.42 -5.28
N MET A 161 1.01 -13.93 -5.23
CA MET A 161 0.67 -15.24 -5.79
C MET A 161 0.49 -15.14 -7.31
N ASP A 162 0.88 -16.19 -8.04
CA ASP A 162 0.68 -16.23 -9.48
C ASP A 162 -0.81 -16.34 -9.82
N GLY A 163 -1.28 -15.56 -10.80
CA GLY A 163 -2.66 -15.61 -11.32
C GLY A 163 -3.73 -14.97 -10.43
N ARG A 164 -3.37 -14.38 -9.27
CA ARG A 164 -4.38 -13.80 -8.35
C ARG A 164 -5.18 -12.66 -8.97
N ILE A 165 -4.58 -11.88 -9.87
CA ILE A 165 -5.25 -10.71 -10.45
C ILE A 165 -6.40 -11.16 -11.34
N GLY A 166 -6.15 -12.12 -12.21
CA GLY A 166 -7.15 -12.64 -13.14
C GLY A 166 -8.29 -13.32 -12.40
N ALA A 167 -7.95 -14.08 -11.36
CA ALA A 167 -8.94 -14.73 -10.51
C ALA A 167 -9.80 -13.70 -9.76
N ILE A 168 -9.20 -12.66 -9.17
CA ILE A 168 -9.92 -11.59 -8.47
C ILE A 168 -10.79 -10.79 -9.45
N ARG A 169 -10.28 -10.43 -10.63
CA ARG A 169 -11.06 -9.78 -11.68
C ARG A 169 -12.28 -10.63 -12.04
N GLN A 170 -12.08 -11.92 -12.28
CA GLN A 170 -13.17 -12.81 -12.67
C GLN A 170 -14.29 -12.87 -11.62
N VAL A 171 -13.96 -12.99 -10.32
CA VAL A 171 -15.01 -13.03 -9.28
C VAL A 171 -15.74 -11.69 -9.15
N LEU A 172 -15.03 -10.55 -9.27
CA LEU A 172 -15.66 -9.23 -9.25
C LEU A 172 -16.64 -9.04 -10.42
N GLU A 173 -16.28 -9.52 -11.62
CA GLU A 173 -17.18 -9.49 -12.78
C GLU A 173 -18.41 -10.38 -12.59
N GLN A 174 -18.23 -11.58 -12.04
CA GLN A 174 -19.32 -12.54 -11.78
C GLN A 174 -20.34 -11.99 -10.77
N GLU A 175 -19.87 -11.27 -9.75
CA GLU A 175 -20.70 -10.66 -8.71
C GLU A 175 -21.23 -9.26 -9.09
N ASN A 176 -21.05 -8.83 -10.36
CA ASN A 176 -21.49 -7.54 -10.89
C ASN A 176 -20.84 -6.31 -10.23
N LEU A 177 -19.62 -6.47 -9.71
CA LEU A 177 -18.82 -5.43 -9.07
C LEU A 177 -17.81 -4.81 -10.05
N HIS A 178 -18.26 -4.58 -11.29
CA HIS A 178 -17.45 -4.23 -12.47
C HIS A 178 -16.49 -3.04 -12.28
N ASN A 179 -16.90 -2.05 -11.47
CA ASN A 179 -16.17 -0.79 -11.28
C ASN A 179 -15.21 -0.80 -10.09
N VAL A 180 -15.12 -1.92 -9.36
CA VAL A 180 -14.08 -2.07 -8.33
C VAL A 180 -12.76 -2.25 -9.06
N ARG A 181 -11.82 -1.35 -8.75
CA ARG A 181 -10.52 -1.32 -9.41
C ARG A 181 -9.57 -2.31 -8.74
N ILE A 182 -8.65 -2.85 -9.51
CA ILE A 182 -7.56 -3.68 -9.02
C ILE A 182 -6.26 -2.90 -9.14
N MET A 183 -5.64 -2.60 -7.99
CA MET A 183 -4.30 -2.04 -7.91
C MET A 183 -3.31 -3.15 -7.56
N ALA A 184 -2.75 -3.78 -8.58
CA ALA A 184 -1.86 -4.91 -8.42
C ALA A 184 -0.50 -4.48 -7.85
N TYR A 185 -0.07 -5.10 -6.76
CA TYR A 185 1.34 -5.07 -6.36
C TYR A 185 2.12 -6.02 -7.26
N SER A 186 2.35 -5.59 -8.50
CA SER A 186 2.96 -6.43 -9.54
C SER A 186 4.43 -6.69 -9.28
N ALA A 187 5.19 -5.65 -8.93
CA ALA A 187 6.62 -5.78 -8.66
C ALA A 187 6.89 -5.54 -7.17
N LYS A 188 6.52 -6.50 -6.31
CA LYS A 188 6.79 -6.47 -4.87
C LYS A 188 8.01 -7.35 -4.55
N TYR A 189 9.08 -6.69 -4.11
CA TYR A 189 10.37 -7.31 -3.84
C TYR A 189 10.49 -7.87 -2.42
N ALA A 190 11.29 -8.92 -2.26
CA ALA A 190 11.70 -9.53 -0.99
C ALA A 190 12.68 -8.61 -0.24
N SER A 191 12.14 -7.53 0.31
CA SER A 191 12.92 -6.39 0.80
C SER A 191 13.12 -6.38 2.32
N HIS A 192 14.25 -5.81 2.75
CA HIS A 192 14.56 -5.52 4.15
C HIS A 192 13.97 -4.19 4.64
N TYR A 193 13.37 -3.39 3.76
CA TYR A 193 12.75 -2.09 4.11
C TYR A 193 11.36 -2.22 4.76
N TYR A 194 10.85 -3.44 5.00
CA TYR A 194 9.50 -3.66 5.55
C TYR A 194 9.45 -3.77 7.08
N GLY A 195 10.60 -3.80 7.77
CA GLY A 195 10.66 -4.00 9.23
C GLY A 195 9.65 -3.15 10.01
N PRO A 196 9.66 -1.81 9.87
CA PRO A 196 8.74 -0.95 10.61
C PRO A 196 7.25 -1.18 10.27
N PHE A 197 6.93 -1.68 9.08
CA PHE A 197 5.54 -2.01 8.73
C PHE A 197 5.09 -3.28 9.46
N ARG A 198 5.97 -4.29 9.54
CA ARG A 198 5.68 -5.53 10.28
C ARG A 198 5.47 -5.27 11.77
N ASP A 199 6.17 -4.28 12.33
CA ASP A 199 5.90 -3.79 13.68
C ASP A 199 4.54 -3.10 13.75
N ALA A 200 4.22 -2.24 12.78
CA ALA A 200 2.97 -1.48 12.74
C ALA A 200 1.73 -2.37 12.69
N VAL A 201 1.71 -3.41 11.87
CA VAL A 201 0.57 -4.36 11.76
C VAL A 201 0.65 -5.54 12.75
N GLY A 202 1.71 -5.59 13.57
CA GLY A 202 1.90 -6.67 14.56
C GLY A 202 2.16 -8.04 13.93
N SER A 203 2.69 -8.11 12.70
CA SER A 203 3.03 -9.37 12.03
C SER A 203 4.49 -9.80 12.22
N ALA A 204 5.35 -8.93 12.76
CA ALA A 204 6.77 -9.23 12.99
C ALA A 204 6.98 -10.47 13.89
N ALA A 205 6.22 -10.58 14.97
CA ALA A 205 6.31 -11.70 15.91
C ALA A 205 5.80 -13.01 15.28
N ASN A 206 4.76 -12.94 14.43
CA ASN A 206 4.20 -14.10 13.73
C ASN A 206 5.19 -14.66 12.70
N LEU A 207 5.78 -13.79 11.87
CA LEU A 207 6.73 -14.19 10.82
C LEU A 207 8.05 -14.70 11.42
N GLY A 208 8.51 -14.12 12.52
CA GLY A 208 9.74 -14.52 13.19
C GLY A 208 10.96 -14.44 12.27
N LYS A 209 11.59 -15.59 12.00
CA LYS A 209 12.78 -15.70 11.14
C LYS A 209 12.45 -16.12 9.70
N ALA A 210 11.19 -16.39 9.40
CA ALA A 210 10.79 -16.78 8.05
C ALA A 210 10.98 -15.60 7.07
N ASP A 211 11.22 -15.93 5.82
CA ASP A 211 11.30 -14.97 4.74
C ASP A 211 10.17 -15.20 3.73
N LYS A 212 10.09 -14.29 2.75
CA LYS A 212 9.05 -14.22 1.73
C LYS A 212 9.63 -14.45 0.33
N ARG A 213 10.82 -15.04 0.23
CA ARG A 213 11.62 -15.12 -1.02
C ARG A 213 11.07 -16.12 -2.04
N THR A 214 10.14 -16.99 -1.65
CA THR A 214 9.54 -17.96 -2.56
C THR A 214 8.38 -17.39 -3.38
N TYR A 215 8.01 -16.12 -3.16
CA TYR A 215 6.93 -15.44 -3.89
C TYR A 215 7.20 -13.93 -4.10
N GLN A 216 7.86 -13.25 -3.15
CA GLN A 216 8.34 -11.88 -3.41
C GLN A 216 9.62 -11.91 -4.26
N MET A 217 9.72 -10.98 -5.19
CA MET A 217 10.79 -10.95 -6.18
C MET A 217 12.19 -10.76 -5.58
N ASP A 218 13.22 -11.29 -6.24
CA ASP A 218 14.62 -11.02 -5.87
C ASP A 218 14.97 -9.54 -6.16
N PRO A 219 15.47 -8.77 -5.16
CA PRO A 219 15.98 -7.41 -5.36
C PRO A 219 16.96 -7.21 -6.53
N ALA A 220 17.66 -8.28 -6.97
CA ALA A 220 18.58 -8.23 -8.09
C ALA A 220 17.89 -8.19 -9.47
N ASN A 221 16.59 -8.50 -9.54
CA ASN A 221 15.88 -8.71 -10.79
C ASN A 221 15.13 -7.46 -11.25
N SER A 222 15.46 -6.98 -12.45
CA SER A 222 14.79 -5.83 -13.08
C SER A 222 13.94 -6.25 -14.29
N ASP A 223 14.40 -7.23 -15.09
CA ASP A 223 13.66 -7.71 -16.26
C ASP A 223 12.41 -8.50 -15.86
N GLU A 224 12.49 -9.29 -14.79
CA GLU A 224 11.37 -10.03 -14.20
C GLU A 224 10.18 -9.11 -13.88
N ALA A 225 10.44 -7.90 -13.39
CA ALA A 225 9.39 -6.93 -13.07
C ALA A 225 8.51 -6.58 -14.27
N LEU A 226 9.08 -6.57 -15.49
CA LEU A 226 8.30 -6.31 -16.70
C LEU A 226 7.40 -7.50 -17.04
N HIS A 227 7.84 -8.73 -16.76
CA HIS A 227 7.02 -9.93 -16.96
C HIS A 227 5.85 -9.97 -15.96
N GLU A 228 6.11 -9.72 -14.68
CA GLU A 228 5.08 -9.64 -13.64
C GLU A 228 4.02 -8.59 -13.99
N VAL A 229 4.46 -7.37 -14.30
CA VAL A 229 3.54 -6.27 -14.61
C VAL A 229 2.77 -6.54 -15.90
N ALA A 230 3.40 -7.13 -16.92
CA ALA A 230 2.70 -7.50 -18.14
C ALA A 230 1.63 -8.59 -17.92
N MET A 231 1.90 -9.55 -17.04
CA MET A 231 0.94 -10.58 -16.64
C MET A 231 -0.27 -9.95 -15.94
N ASP A 232 -0.04 -9.12 -14.93
CA ASP A 232 -1.12 -8.46 -14.18
C ASP A 232 -1.99 -7.56 -15.07
N ILE A 233 -1.39 -6.85 -16.04
CA ILE A 233 -2.16 -6.08 -17.04
C ILE A 233 -3.02 -7.00 -17.90
N ALA A 234 -2.47 -8.12 -18.39
CA ALA A 234 -3.21 -9.07 -19.20
C ALA A 234 -4.36 -9.74 -18.42
N GLU A 235 -4.18 -9.88 -17.11
CA GLU A 235 -5.17 -10.40 -16.17
C GLU A 235 -6.24 -9.38 -15.72
N GLY A 236 -6.08 -8.11 -16.09
CA GLY A 236 -7.10 -7.07 -15.89
C GLY A 236 -6.86 -6.15 -14.69
N ALA A 237 -5.60 -5.94 -14.29
CA ALA A 237 -5.25 -4.86 -13.36
C ALA A 237 -5.52 -3.48 -13.97
N ASP A 238 -6.16 -2.60 -13.21
CA ASP A 238 -6.42 -1.20 -13.59
C ASP A 238 -5.21 -0.30 -13.31
N MET A 239 -4.46 -0.66 -12.26
CA MET A 239 -3.23 -0.01 -11.84
C MET A 239 -2.19 -1.05 -11.45
N VAL A 240 -0.92 -0.74 -11.67
CA VAL A 240 0.21 -1.60 -11.28
C VAL A 240 1.15 -0.85 -10.36
N MET A 241 1.79 -1.56 -9.42
CA MET A 241 2.62 -0.95 -8.39
C MET A 241 3.99 -1.61 -8.26
N VAL A 242 5.00 -0.77 -8.03
CA VAL A 242 6.35 -1.19 -7.58
C VAL A 242 6.49 -0.97 -6.08
N LYS A 243 6.98 -1.98 -5.35
CA LYS A 243 7.22 -1.92 -3.90
C LYS A 243 8.49 -2.70 -3.55
N PRO A 244 9.47 -2.13 -2.84
CA PRO A 244 9.57 -0.75 -2.32
C PRO A 244 9.69 0.35 -3.38
N GLY A 245 9.81 1.59 -2.92
CA GLY A 245 9.73 2.78 -3.75
C GLY A 245 11.09 3.30 -4.21
N MET A 246 11.70 4.15 -3.38
CA MET A 246 12.95 4.85 -3.70
C MET A 246 14.10 3.91 -4.11
N PRO A 247 14.29 2.72 -3.51
CA PRO A 247 15.35 1.79 -3.93
C PRO A 247 15.10 1.14 -5.31
N TYR A 248 13.91 1.31 -5.89
CA TYR A 248 13.48 0.67 -7.14
C TYR A 248 12.91 1.69 -8.15
N LEU A 249 13.35 2.95 -8.08
CA LEU A 249 12.91 4.00 -9.03
C LEU A 249 13.30 3.69 -10.48
N ASP A 250 14.36 2.92 -10.70
CA ASP A 250 14.72 2.39 -12.00
C ASP A 250 13.64 1.43 -12.54
N VAL A 251 13.09 0.56 -11.70
CA VAL A 251 11.98 -0.34 -12.03
C VAL A 251 10.71 0.45 -12.34
N VAL A 252 10.36 1.44 -11.51
CA VAL A 252 9.24 2.37 -11.78
C VAL A 252 9.40 3.00 -13.17
N ARG A 253 10.62 3.46 -13.50
CA ARG A 253 10.89 4.09 -14.79
C ARG A 253 10.76 3.10 -15.95
N ARG A 254 11.25 1.88 -15.81
CA ARG A 254 11.13 0.83 -16.83
C ARG A 254 9.67 0.48 -17.08
N VAL A 255 8.92 0.17 -16.03
CA VAL A 255 7.48 -0.14 -16.11
C VAL A 255 6.72 0.98 -16.82
N LYS A 256 6.93 2.24 -16.41
CA LYS A 256 6.26 3.39 -17.05
C LYS A 256 6.62 3.53 -18.53
N ASN A 257 7.90 3.40 -18.89
CA ASN A 257 8.36 3.59 -20.27
C ASN A 257 7.84 2.50 -21.21
N GLU A 258 7.93 1.23 -20.79
CA GLU A 258 7.63 0.07 -21.63
C GLU A 258 6.12 -0.15 -21.77
N LEU A 259 5.39 -0.06 -20.66
CA LEU A 259 3.99 -0.51 -20.59
C LEU A 259 2.99 0.65 -20.68
N LYS A 260 3.40 1.88 -20.30
CA LYS A 260 2.59 3.10 -20.43
C LYS A 260 1.20 3.04 -19.78
N VAL A 261 1.06 2.26 -18.72
CA VAL A 261 -0.17 2.10 -17.91
C VAL A 261 -0.12 2.96 -16.64
N PRO A 262 -1.23 3.16 -15.90
CA PRO A 262 -1.20 3.78 -14.58
C PRO A 262 -0.23 3.06 -13.63
N THR A 263 0.83 3.74 -13.21
CA THR A 263 1.94 3.16 -12.45
C THR A 263 2.03 3.82 -11.08
N PHE A 264 1.97 3.03 -10.02
CA PHE A 264 2.07 3.47 -8.65
C PHE A 264 3.38 2.99 -8.03
N ALA A 265 3.78 3.63 -6.94
CA ALA A 265 4.92 3.20 -6.15
C ALA A 265 4.65 3.41 -4.66
N TYR A 266 5.20 2.54 -3.83
CA TYR A 266 5.06 2.64 -2.39
C TYR A 266 6.38 3.09 -1.75
N GLN A 267 6.42 4.31 -1.22
CA GLN A 267 7.47 4.75 -0.30
C GLN A 267 7.26 4.06 1.06
N VAL A 268 7.93 2.92 1.27
CA VAL A 268 7.57 2.01 2.35
C VAL A 268 8.01 2.51 3.72
N SER A 269 7.59 1.78 4.76
CA SER A 269 7.81 2.15 6.15
C SER A 269 9.28 2.31 6.53
N GLY A 270 10.19 1.47 6.02
CA GLY A 270 11.63 1.61 6.22
C GLY A 270 12.21 2.85 5.52
N GLU A 271 11.67 3.24 4.36
CA GLU A 271 12.07 4.49 3.69
C GLU A 271 11.61 5.70 4.52
N TYR A 272 10.38 5.67 5.03
CA TYR A 272 9.86 6.69 5.94
C TYR A 272 10.71 6.80 7.22
N ALA A 273 10.96 5.67 7.88
CA ALA A 273 11.73 5.62 9.13
C ALA A 273 13.17 6.09 8.95
N MET A 274 13.81 5.74 7.83
CA MET A 274 15.16 6.21 7.49
C MET A 274 15.22 7.74 7.39
N HIS A 275 14.24 8.35 6.73
CA HIS A 275 14.14 9.82 6.65
C HIS A 275 13.84 10.45 8.01
N ARG A 276 12.85 9.93 8.74
CA ARG A 276 12.51 10.41 10.09
C ARG A 276 13.72 10.37 11.03
N ALA A 277 14.48 9.27 11.03
CA ALA A 277 15.68 9.16 11.85
C ALA A 277 16.73 10.22 11.47
N ALA A 278 16.93 10.51 10.18
CA ALA A 278 17.85 11.57 9.75
C ALA A 278 17.34 12.97 10.14
N PHE A 279 16.03 13.21 10.11
CA PHE A 279 15.42 14.48 10.54
C PHE A 279 15.55 14.70 12.04
N ASP A 280 15.20 13.68 12.83
CA ASP A 280 15.22 13.74 14.29
C ASP A 280 16.66 13.91 14.82
N ASN A 281 17.68 13.46 14.07
CA ASN A 281 19.09 13.69 14.37
C ASN A 281 19.67 15.00 13.78
N GLY A 282 18.86 15.80 13.07
CA GLY A 282 19.28 17.04 12.44
C GLY A 282 20.29 16.87 11.29
N TRP A 283 20.38 15.67 10.70
CA TRP A 283 21.28 15.41 9.57
C TRP A 283 20.72 15.91 8.25
N LEU A 284 19.39 15.92 8.13
CA LEU A 284 18.66 16.39 6.97
C LEU A 284 17.52 17.32 7.39
N GLU A 285 17.26 18.33 6.57
CA GLU A 285 16.12 19.23 6.75
C GLU A 285 14.83 18.55 6.25
N ALA A 286 13.83 18.43 7.12
CA ALA A 286 12.67 17.56 6.88
C ALA A 286 11.83 17.98 5.66
N GLU A 287 11.35 19.22 5.62
CA GLU A 287 10.43 19.70 4.59
C GLU A 287 10.97 19.57 3.15
N PRO A 288 12.19 20.08 2.83
CA PRO A 288 12.70 19.95 1.47
C PRO A 288 12.97 18.50 1.08
N VAL A 289 13.46 17.66 1.99
CA VAL A 289 13.79 16.26 1.69
C VAL A 289 12.54 15.41 1.52
N ILE A 290 11.47 15.65 2.30
CA ILE A 290 10.17 15.00 2.08
C ILE A 290 9.71 15.26 0.63
N LEU A 291 9.65 16.53 0.22
CA LEU A 291 9.19 16.90 -1.12
C LEU A 291 10.15 16.41 -2.22
N GLU A 292 11.46 16.42 -1.99
CA GLU A 292 12.45 15.91 -2.94
C GLU A 292 12.32 14.39 -3.13
N SER A 293 12.13 13.64 -2.06
CA SER A 293 11.91 12.19 -2.12
C SER A 293 10.68 11.86 -2.96
N LEU A 294 9.56 12.57 -2.75
CA LEU A 294 8.32 12.38 -3.50
C LEU A 294 8.43 12.84 -4.96
N MET A 295 9.16 13.92 -5.22
CA MET A 295 9.47 14.37 -6.58
C MET A 295 10.28 13.32 -7.37
N CYS A 296 11.15 12.54 -6.70
CA CYS A 296 11.88 11.46 -7.35
C CYS A 296 10.94 10.39 -7.95
N PHE A 297 9.83 10.07 -7.28
CA PHE A 297 8.81 9.15 -7.83
C PHE A 297 8.12 9.73 -9.06
N LYS A 298 7.70 10.99 -9.02
CA LYS A 298 7.09 11.67 -10.19
C LYS A 298 8.06 11.73 -11.38
N ARG A 299 9.35 11.94 -11.11
CA ARG A 299 10.43 11.91 -12.12
C ARG A 299 10.67 10.52 -12.68
N ALA A 300 10.62 9.48 -11.84
CA ALA A 300 10.71 8.10 -12.29
C ALA A 300 9.51 7.70 -13.14
N GLY A 301 8.33 8.27 -12.89
CA GLY A 301 7.14 8.07 -13.70
C GLY A 301 5.92 7.60 -12.93
N ALA A 302 5.94 7.58 -11.59
CA ALA A 302 4.77 7.22 -10.81
C ALA A 302 3.64 8.26 -10.99
N ASP A 303 2.42 7.78 -11.23
CA ASP A 303 1.20 8.58 -11.28
C ASP A 303 0.70 8.87 -9.86
N GLY A 304 0.75 7.88 -8.96
CA GLY A 304 0.45 8.03 -7.54
C GLY A 304 1.48 7.35 -6.64
N ILE A 305 1.57 7.84 -5.41
CA ILE A 305 2.57 7.44 -4.43
C ILE A 305 1.88 7.09 -3.11
N LEU A 306 2.03 5.85 -2.66
CA LEU A 306 1.65 5.46 -1.30
C LEU A 306 2.78 5.91 -0.37
N THR A 307 2.49 6.84 0.55
CA THR A 307 3.51 7.39 1.45
C THR A 307 2.93 7.79 2.79
N TYR A 308 3.67 7.46 3.85
CA TYR A 308 3.37 7.91 5.22
C TYR A 308 3.62 9.41 5.42
N PHE A 309 4.33 10.08 4.51
CA PHE A 309 4.47 11.54 4.49
C PHE A 309 3.30 12.26 3.82
N ALA A 310 2.21 11.57 3.42
CA ALA A 310 1.17 12.18 2.59
C ALA A 310 0.54 13.43 3.22
N LEU A 311 0.22 13.40 4.52
CA LEU A 311 -0.31 14.57 5.25
C LEU A 311 0.71 15.72 5.31
N ASP A 312 1.96 15.42 5.66
CA ASP A 312 3.03 16.43 5.75
C ASP A 312 3.30 17.08 4.39
N ALA A 313 3.47 16.26 3.34
CA ALA A 313 3.68 16.73 1.98
C ALA A 313 2.50 17.57 1.48
N ALA A 314 1.25 17.14 1.72
CA ALA A 314 0.07 17.90 1.30
C ALA A 314 -0.02 19.26 2.01
N ARG A 315 0.32 19.35 3.30
CA ARG A 315 0.39 20.62 4.03
C ARG A 315 1.46 21.55 3.45
N LEU A 316 2.66 21.02 3.16
CA LEU A 316 3.75 21.79 2.56
C LEU A 316 3.41 22.29 1.14
N LEU A 317 2.74 21.47 0.33
CA LEU A 317 2.33 21.83 -1.03
C LEU A 317 1.26 22.93 -1.04
N LYS A 318 0.41 23.03 -0.01
CA LYS A 318 -0.57 24.13 0.13
C LYS A 318 0.02 25.47 0.56
N GLN A 319 1.20 25.44 1.19
CA GLN A 319 1.88 26.65 1.67
C GLN A 319 2.74 27.34 0.58
N ARG A 320 2.98 26.64 -0.54
CA ARG A 320 3.72 27.14 -1.70
C ARG A 320 2.83 27.91 -2.67
#